data_AF-X1VPV6-F1
#
_entry.id   AF-X1VPV6-F1
#
_cell.length_a   1.000
_cell.length_b   1.000
_cell.length_c   1.000
_cell.angle_alpha   90.00
_cell.angle_beta   90.00
_cell.angle_gamma   90.00
#
_symmetry.space_group_name_H-M   'P 1'
#
loop_
_entity.id
_entity.type
_entity.pdbx_description
1 polymer ?
#
loop_
_entity_poly.entity_id
_entity_poly.type
_entity_poly.pdbx_seq_one_letter_code
_entity_poly.pdbx_strand_id
1 'polypeptide(L)'
;MATIATAYGEMAVLRVLDKSFAVLSLSELGFLPGSLEQYEHLLKSPFGMILISGPTGSGKTTTLYASINSLDCKGRNVITIEDPVEYRFKDINQIQVNPRAGLTFAAGLRSIMRHDPDVILVGEIRDRETAEIAVQSALTGHLVLASVHANDSVGSLFRLLDLGVEPFLVSSALIG
;
A
#
# COMPACT_ATOMS: atom_id res chain seq x y z
N MET A 1 1.32 -13.44 -15.86
CA MET A 1 1.74 -13.60 -17.27
C MET A 1 1.46 -12.30 -17.97
N ALA A 2 2.43 -11.75 -18.69
CA ALA A 2 2.24 -10.56 -19.53
C ALA A 2 2.59 -10.92 -20.97
N THR A 3 1.81 -10.45 -21.93
CA THR A 3 2.06 -10.65 -23.37
C THR A 3 2.04 -9.31 -24.07
N ILE A 4 2.88 -9.16 -25.10
CA ILE A 4 2.91 -7.97 -25.95
C ILE A 4 3.14 -8.37 -27.40
N ALA A 5 2.41 -7.72 -28.30
CA ALA A 5 2.61 -7.88 -29.73
C ALA A 5 3.91 -7.17 -30.16
N THR A 6 4.71 -7.86 -30.96
CA THR A 6 5.97 -7.35 -31.53
C THR A 6 5.94 -7.52 -33.05
N ALA A 7 6.86 -6.85 -33.75
CA ALA A 7 6.97 -6.98 -35.21
C ALA A 7 7.22 -8.43 -35.69
N TYR A 8 7.69 -9.32 -34.81
CA TYR A 8 8.05 -10.71 -35.12
C TYR A 8 7.12 -11.75 -34.47
N GLY A 9 5.96 -11.34 -33.97
CA GLY A 9 5.01 -12.21 -33.27
C GLY A 9 4.76 -11.74 -31.83
N GLU A 10 4.40 -12.65 -30.94
CA GLU A 10 4.09 -12.32 -29.54
C GLU A 10 5.27 -12.61 -28.62
N MET A 11 5.60 -11.67 -27.74
CA MET A 11 6.50 -11.88 -26.63
C MET A 11 5.68 -12.13 -25.36
N ALA A 12 5.98 -13.21 -24.64
CA ALA A 12 5.36 -13.53 -23.37
C ALA A 12 6.41 -13.54 -22.24
N VAL A 13 6.06 -12.95 -21.11
CA VAL A 13 6.84 -12.98 -19.87
C VAL A 13 6.03 -13.71 -18.80
N LEU A 14 6.61 -14.79 -18.26
CA LEU A 14 6.05 -15.54 -17.14
C LEU A 14 6.84 -15.20 -15.88
N ARG A 15 6.15 -14.62 -14.89
CA ARG A 15 6.70 -14.43 -13.54
C ARG A 15 6.23 -15.61 -12.68
N VAL A 16 7.17 -16.40 -12.19
CA VAL A 16 6.92 -17.47 -11.22
C VAL A 16 7.28 -16.91 -9.84
N LEU A 17 6.31 -16.95 -8.92
CA LEU A 17 6.46 -16.46 -7.57
C LEU A 17 6.40 -17.63 -6.59
N ASP A 18 7.38 -17.70 -5.69
CA ASP A 18 7.35 -18.64 -4.58
C ASP A 18 6.49 -18.07 -3.45
N LYS A 19 5.46 -18.83 -3.06
CA LYS A 19 4.49 -18.43 -2.03
C LYS A 19 5.04 -18.53 -0.61
N SER A 20 6.23 -19.12 -0.41
CA SER A 20 6.88 -19.23 0.89
C SER A 20 7.18 -17.87 1.54
N PHE A 21 7.38 -16.81 0.73
CA PHE A 21 7.68 -15.45 1.19
C PHE A 21 6.47 -14.65 1.69
N ALA A 22 5.26 -15.19 1.57
CA ALA A 22 4.02 -14.47 1.88
C ALA A 22 3.84 -14.13 3.37
N VAL A 23 4.64 -14.72 4.26
CA VAL A 23 4.44 -14.70 5.72
C VAL A 23 5.69 -14.21 6.46
N LEU A 24 6.57 -13.45 5.80
CA LEU A 24 7.68 -12.83 6.52
C LEU A 24 7.13 -11.89 7.60
N SER A 25 7.59 -12.09 8.83
CA SER A 25 7.36 -11.16 9.92
C SER A 25 8.24 -9.91 9.76
N LEU A 26 7.82 -8.79 10.37
CA LEU A 26 8.58 -7.53 10.28
C LEU A 26 10.03 -7.68 10.76
N SER A 27 10.28 -8.52 11.76
CA SER A 27 11.62 -8.80 12.29
C SER A 27 12.52 -9.55 11.30
N GLU A 28 11.95 -10.27 10.34
CA GLU A 28 12.69 -11.00 9.30
C GLU A 28 13.05 -10.11 8.09
N LEU A 29 12.52 -8.88 8.02
CA LEU A 29 12.78 -7.96 6.91
C LEU A 29 14.13 -7.23 6.99
N GLY A 30 14.89 -7.43 8.07
CA GLY A 30 16.22 -6.85 8.23
C GLY A 30 16.22 -5.41 8.73
N PHE A 31 15.17 -4.96 9.42
CA PHE A 31 15.19 -3.68 10.13
C PHE A 31 16.29 -3.66 11.20
N LEU A 32 16.93 -2.51 11.36
CA LEU A 32 17.73 -2.26 12.57
C LEU A 32 16.80 -2.23 13.78
N PRO A 33 17.22 -2.72 14.97
CA PRO A 33 16.34 -2.84 16.14
C PRO A 33 15.58 -1.55 16.50
N GLY A 34 16.26 -0.39 16.51
CA GLY A 34 15.63 0.90 16.79
C GLY A 34 14.66 1.36 15.70
N SER A 35 14.93 1.04 14.44
CA SER A 35 14.02 1.35 13.32
C SER A 35 12.79 0.45 13.34
N LEU A 36 12.93 -0.82 13.71
CA LEU A 36 11.82 -1.74 13.88
C LEU A 36 10.88 -1.26 14.99
N GLU A 37 11.43 -0.90 16.16
CA GLU A 37 10.65 -0.41 17.29
C GLU A 37 9.86 0.87 16.93
N GLN A 38 10.50 1.82 16.24
CA GLN A 38 9.83 3.02 15.74
C GLN A 38 8.71 2.67 14.75
N TYR A 39 8.97 1.77 13.81
CA TYR A 39 7.99 1.35 12.81
C TYR A 39 6.79 0.62 13.44
N GLU A 40 7.03 -0.28 14.39
CA GLU A 40 5.98 -0.96 15.15
C GLU A 40 5.15 0.01 16.00
N HIS A 41 5.77 1.09 16.52
CA HIS A 41 5.03 2.14 17.20
C HIS A 41 4.10 2.88 16.24
N LEU A 42 4.57 3.22 15.03
CA LEU A 42 3.75 3.86 14.00
C LEU A 42 2.55 2.99 13.61
N LEU A 43 2.74 1.68 13.45
CA LEU A 43 1.66 0.74 13.12
C LEU A 43 0.56 0.64 14.18
N LYS A 44 0.85 1.01 15.43
CA LYS A 44 -0.13 1.07 16.53
C LYS A 44 -0.90 2.39 16.58
N SER A 45 -0.59 3.34 15.68
CA SER A 45 -1.31 4.60 15.61
C SER A 45 -2.79 4.36 15.28
N PRO A 46 -3.71 5.10 15.92
CA PRO A 46 -5.14 4.95 15.64
C PRO A 46 -5.49 5.38 14.22
N PHE A 47 -4.80 6.39 13.69
CA PHE A 47 -4.96 6.91 12.34
C PHE A 47 -3.67 7.57 11.85
N GLY A 48 -3.63 7.88 10.56
CA GLY A 48 -2.48 8.50 9.89
C GLY A 48 -2.04 7.68 8.69
N MET A 49 -1.14 8.25 7.89
CA MET A 49 -0.58 7.62 6.70
C MET A 49 0.87 7.23 6.93
N ILE A 50 1.20 5.98 6.60
CA ILE A 50 2.57 5.48 6.52
C ILE A 50 2.89 5.18 5.05
N LEU A 51 3.95 5.79 4.54
CA LEU A 51 4.40 5.58 3.16
C LEU A 51 5.64 4.71 3.08
N ILE A 52 5.57 3.67 2.28
CA ILE A 52 6.74 2.86 1.92
C ILE A 52 7.20 3.25 0.51
N SER A 53 8.41 3.80 0.42
CA SER A 53 8.99 4.21 -0.86
C SER A 53 10.19 3.36 -1.29
N GLY A 54 10.55 3.52 -2.55
CA GLY A 54 11.70 2.86 -3.17
C GLY A 54 11.43 2.45 -4.62
N PRO A 55 12.49 2.10 -5.36
CA PRO A 55 12.39 1.65 -6.75
C PRO A 55 11.64 0.31 -6.88
N THR A 56 11.40 -0.12 -8.11
CA THR A 56 10.85 -1.46 -8.36
C THR A 56 11.78 -2.53 -7.79
N GLY A 57 11.20 -3.53 -7.10
CA GLY A 57 11.98 -4.62 -6.50
C GLY A 57 12.62 -4.29 -5.14
N SER A 58 12.37 -3.11 -4.56
CA SER A 58 12.93 -2.73 -3.24
C SER A 58 12.23 -3.36 -2.03
N GLY A 59 11.27 -4.27 -2.23
CA GLY A 59 10.54 -4.93 -1.13
C GLY A 59 9.32 -4.19 -0.57
N LYS A 60 8.82 -3.13 -1.22
CA LYS A 60 7.67 -2.33 -0.72
C LYS A 60 6.45 -3.17 -0.36
N THR A 61 6.02 -4.03 -1.28
CA THR A 61 4.88 -4.94 -1.07
C THR A 61 5.14 -5.91 0.08
N THR A 62 6.36 -6.44 0.17
CA THR A 62 6.77 -7.34 1.26
C THR A 62 6.67 -6.65 2.61
N THR A 63 7.15 -5.40 2.71
CA THR A 63 7.04 -4.61 3.94
C THR A 63 5.57 -4.32 4.27
N LEU A 64 4.77 -3.85 3.30
CA LEU A 64 3.34 -3.61 3.50
C LEU A 64 2.59 -4.86 4.01
N TYR A 65 2.90 -6.02 3.44
CA TYR A 65 2.30 -7.30 3.83
C TYR A 65 2.72 -7.75 5.23
N ALA A 66 4.01 -7.62 5.56
CA ALA A 66 4.49 -7.90 6.91
C ALA A 66 3.83 -6.94 7.93
N SER A 67 3.58 -5.68 7.54
CA SER A 67 2.89 -4.70 8.36
C SER A 67 1.45 -5.09 8.64
N ILE A 68 0.64 -5.43 7.64
CA ILE A 68 -0.74 -5.86 7.90
C ILE A 68 -0.79 -7.20 8.65
N ASN A 69 0.15 -8.11 8.41
CA ASN A 69 0.22 -9.39 9.09
C ASN A 69 0.63 -9.27 10.58
N SER A 70 1.29 -8.16 10.97
CA SER A 70 1.63 -7.90 12.37
C SER A 70 0.49 -7.23 13.17
N LEU A 71 -0.56 -6.76 12.49
CA LEU A 71 -1.72 -6.13 13.11
C LEU A 71 -2.73 -7.19 13.61
N ASP A 72 -3.53 -6.81 14.61
CA ASP A 72 -4.68 -7.61 15.05
C ASP A 72 -5.83 -7.55 14.02
N CYS A 73 -5.73 -8.38 12.99
CA CYS A 73 -6.73 -8.47 11.91
C CYS A 73 -8.05 -9.14 12.35
N LYS A 74 -8.15 -9.64 13.59
CA LYS A 74 -9.41 -10.17 14.14
C LYS A 74 -10.22 -9.10 14.87
N GLY A 75 -9.53 -8.19 15.56
CA GLY A 75 -10.13 -7.05 16.24
C GLY A 75 -10.31 -5.82 15.36
N ARG A 76 -9.57 -5.71 14.25
CA ARG A 76 -9.61 -4.58 13.31
C ARG A 76 -10.03 -5.03 11.92
N ASN A 77 -10.93 -4.28 11.30
CA ASN A 77 -11.33 -4.47 9.92
C ASN A 77 -10.24 -3.94 8.97
N VAL A 78 -9.42 -4.85 8.43
CA VAL A 78 -8.35 -4.52 7.48
C VAL A 78 -8.84 -4.75 6.05
N ILE A 79 -8.79 -3.71 5.21
CA ILE A 79 -9.22 -3.79 3.81
C ILE A 79 -8.11 -3.25 2.89
N THR A 80 -7.85 -3.94 1.78
CA THR A 80 -6.78 -3.58 0.83
C THR A 80 -7.33 -3.37 -0.58
N ILE A 81 -6.65 -2.52 -1.36
CA ILE A 81 -6.84 -2.39 -2.82
C ILE A 81 -5.48 -2.52 -3.52
N GLU A 82 -5.34 -3.50 -4.42
CA GLU A 82 -4.05 -3.95 -4.96
C GLU A 82 -4.10 -4.29 -6.47
N ASP A 83 -2.95 -4.23 -7.15
CA ASP A 83 -2.84 -4.52 -8.60
C ASP A 83 -1.54 -5.28 -8.94
N PRO A 84 -1.53 -6.63 -8.93
CA PRO A 84 -2.57 -7.53 -8.44
C PRO A 84 -2.42 -7.82 -6.93
N VAL A 85 -3.34 -8.65 -6.39
CA VAL A 85 -3.14 -9.27 -5.08
C VAL A 85 -2.11 -10.40 -5.24
N GLU A 86 -0.93 -10.25 -4.63
CA GLU A 86 0.18 -11.22 -4.77
C GLU A 86 -0.05 -12.45 -3.88
N TYR A 87 -0.52 -12.25 -2.65
CA TYR A 87 -0.82 -13.31 -1.68
C TYR A 87 -2.14 -13.06 -0.96
N ARG A 88 -2.77 -14.15 -0.52
CA ARG A 88 -4.05 -14.09 0.20
C ARG A 88 -3.81 -14.26 1.70
N PHE A 89 -4.29 -13.29 2.46
CA PHE A 89 -4.26 -13.32 3.92
C PHE A 89 -5.61 -13.78 4.46
N LYS A 90 -5.56 -14.52 5.56
CA LYS A 90 -6.76 -14.83 6.33
C LYS A 90 -7.17 -13.57 7.11
N ASP A 91 -8.46 -13.37 7.29
CA ASP A 91 -9.03 -12.28 8.10
C ASP A 91 -8.75 -10.86 7.55
N ILE A 92 -8.29 -10.75 6.29
CA ILE A 92 -8.10 -9.46 5.58
C ILE A 92 -8.94 -9.45 4.30
N ASN A 93 -9.66 -8.35 4.06
CA ASN A 93 -10.48 -8.16 2.87
C ASN A 93 -9.64 -7.56 1.73
N GLN A 94 -9.16 -8.40 0.81
CA GLN A 94 -8.28 -7.94 -0.28
C GLN A 94 -9.04 -7.75 -1.59
N ILE A 95 -9.04 -6.51 -2.10
CA ILE A 95 -9.66 -6.15 -3.37
C ILE A 95 -8.58 -6.03 -4.43
N GLN A 96 -8.77 -6.71 -5.57
CA GLN A 96 -7.91 -6.54 -6.73
C GLN A 96 -8.52 -5.51 -7.69
N VAL A 97 -7.70 -4.58 -8.16
CA VAL A 97 -8.02 -3.66 -9.26
C VAL A 97 -8.49 -4.46 -10.49
N ASN A 98 -9.58 -4.00 -11.09
CA ASN A 98 -10.15 -4.61 -12.28
C ASN A 98 -10.59 -3.52 -13.26
N PRO A 99 -9.68 -3.06 -14.14
CA PRO A 99 -9.98 -1.98 -15.08
C PRO A 99 -11.11 -2.33 -16.06
N ARG A 100 -11.27 -3.62 -16.39
CA ARG A 100 -12.35 -4.08 -17.29
C ARG A 100 -13.74 -3.92 -16.67
N ALA A 101 -13.82 -3.95 -15.34
CA ALA A 101 -15.05 -3.70 -14.59
C ALA A 101 -15.14 -2.24 -14.08
N GLY A 102 -14.19 -1.37 -14.45
CA GLY A 102 -14.12 0.01 -13.96
C GLY A 102 -13.65 0.16 -12.49
N LEU A 103 -13.14 -0.91 -11.88
CA LEU A 103 -12.62 -0.88 -10.52
C LEU A 103 -11.15 -0.45 -10.51
N THR A 104 -10.91 0.86 -10.35
CA THR A 104 -9.58 1.47 -10.22
C THR A 104 -9.15 1.58 -8.75
N PHE A 105 -7.91 2.00 -8.47
CA PHE A 105 -7.46 2.32 -7.11
C PHE A 105 -8.37 3.34 -6.42
N ALA A 106 -8.61 4.49 -7.05
CA ALA A 106 -9.50 5.52 -6.52
C ALA A 106 -10.93 5.02 -6.30
N ALA A 107 -11.52 4.29 -7.26
CA ALA A 107 -12.86 3.75 -7.13
C ALA A 107 -12.96 2.70 -6.01
N GLY A 108 -11.98 1.79 -5.92
CA GLY A 108 -11.86 0.80 -4.87
C GLY A 108 -11.73 1.44 -3.50
N LEU A 109 -10.81 2.40 -3.35
CA LEU A 109 -10.57 3.11 -2.10
C LEU A 109 -11.82 3.87 -1.61
N ARG A 110 -12.59 4.50 -2.51
CA ARG A 110 -13.90 5.08 -2.14
C ARG A 110 -14.91 4.04 -1.65
N SER A 111 -14.90 2.84 -2.23
CA SER A 111 -15.77 1.76 -1.77
C SER A 111 -15.35 1.31 -0.38
N ILE A 112 -14.04 1.12 -0.15
CA ILE A 112 -13.46 0.71 1.14
C ILE A 112 -13.96 1.62 2.27
N MET A 113 -13.98 2.94 2.06
CA MET A 113 -14.46 3.92 3.06
C MET A 113 -15.92 3.75 3.50
N ARG A 114 -16.73 2.97 2.77
CA ARG A 114 -18.13 2.66 3.12
C ARG A 114 -18.29 1.33 3.83
N HIS A 115 -17.18 0.64 4.10
CA HIS A 115 -17.13 -0.67 4.72
C HIS A 115 -16.55 -0.63 6.14
N ASP A 116 -16.56 0.55 6.78
CA ASP A 116 -16.10 0.74 8.17
C ASP A 116 -14.69 0.16 8.44
N PRO A 117 -13.67 0.53 7.63
CA PRO A 117 -12.33 -0.01 7.81
C PRO A 117 -11.63 0.63 9.02
N ASP A 118 -10.80 -0.14 9.72
CA ASP A 118 -9.86 0.41 10.71
C ASP A 118 -8.48 0.67 10.09
N VAL A 119 -8.11 -0.16 9.11
CA VAL A 119 -6.82 -0.12 8.41
C VAL A 119 -7.07 -0.27 6.93
N ILE A 120 -6.45 0.59 6.14
CA ILE A 120 -6.54 0.59 4.69
C ILE A 120 -5.15 0.40 4.11
N LEU A 121 -4.97 -0.61 3.26
CA LEU A 121 -3.77 -0.75 2.44
C LEU A 121 -4.07 -0.34 1.00
N VAL A 122 -3.34 0.66 0.50
CA VAL A 122 -3.37 1.05 -0.91
C VAL A 122 -2.07 0.56 -1.55
N GLY A 123 -2.18 -0.41 -2.47
CA GLY A 123 -1.02 -1.06 -3.08
C GLY A 123 0.00 -0.05 -3.60
N GLU A 124 -0.47 1.04 -4.20
CA GLU A 124 0.34 2.20 -4.55
C GLU A 124 -0.49 3.45 -4.84
N ILE A 125 0.12 4.62 -4.68
CA ILE A 125 -0.44 5.91 -5.05
C ILE A 125 0.22 6.39 -6.35
N ARG A 126 -0.53 6.32 -7.47
CA ARG A 126 -0.05 6.69 -8.81
C ARG A 126 -0.57 8.04 -9.32
N ASP A 127 -1.75 8.43 -8.85
CA ASP A 127 -2.50 9.57 -9.36
C ASP A 127 -3.03 10.45 -8.22
N ARG A 128 -3.42 11.67 -8.61
CA ARG A 128 -3.97 12.69 -7.72
C ARG A 128 -5.19 12.21 -6.95
N GLU A 129 -6.12 11.57 -7.65
CA GLU A 129 -7.40 11.17 -7.09
C GLU A 129 -7.21 10.17 -5.95
N THR A 130 -6.38 9.15 -6.17
CA THR A 130 -6.01 8.15 -5.16
C THR A 130 -5.27 8.80 -3.99
N ALA A 131 -4.35 9.72 -4.27
CA ALA A 131 -3.60 10.45 -3.24
C ALA A 131 -4.52 11.29 -2.33
N GLU A 132 -5.43 12.05 -2.92
CA GLU A 132 -6.39 12.88 -2.20
C GLU A 132 -7.28 12.02 -1.29
N ILE A 133 -7.83 10.91 -1.81
CA ILE A 133 -8.69 10.04 -1.01
C ILE A 133 -7.88 9.39 0.13
N ALA A 134 -6.68 8.88 -0.15
CA ALA A 134 -5.83 8.24 0.86
C ALA A 134 -5.47 9.21 2.01
N VAL A 135 -5.16 10.46 1.67
CA VAL A 135 -4.87 11.51 2.66
C VAL A 135 -6.11 11.86 3.47
N GLN A 136 -7.27 11.99 2.82
CA GLN A 136 -8.54 12.21 3.53
C GLN A 136 -8.91 11.03 4.45
N SER A 137 -8.70 9.79 4.01
CA SER A 137 -8.90 8.59 4.83
C SER A 137 -8.05 8.65 6.11
N ALA A 138 -6.76 8.99 5.98
CA ALA A 138 -5.86 9.14 7.11
C ALA A 138 -6.34 10.21 8.11
N LEU A 139 -6.84 11.35 7.62
CA LEU A 139 -7.34 12.45 8.44
C LEU A 139 -8.71 12.18 9.09
N THR A 140 -9.44 11.17 8.59
CA THR A 140 -10.79 10.83 9.06
C THR A 140 -10.81 9.61 9.98
N GLY A 141 -9.66 9.27 10.59
CA GLY A 141 -9.59 8.25 11.65
C GLY A 141 -9.14 6.87 11.18
N HIS A 142 -8.55 6.75 9.98
CA HIS A 142 -8.09 5.47 9.44
C HIS A 142 -6.56 5.39 9.45
N LEU A 143 -6.01 4.21 9.74
CA LEU A 143 -4.59 3.94 9.50
C LEU A 143 -4.43 3.54 8.02
N VAL A 144 -3.71 4.35 7.25
CA VAL A 144 -3.48 4.13 5.82
C VAL A 144 -2.04 3.70 5.59
N LEU A 145 -1.86 2.51 5.02
CA LEU A 145 -0.57 2.00 4.57
C LEU A 145 -0.54 2.10 3.05
N ALA A 146 0.44 2.80 2.49
CA ALA A 146 0.53 2.90 1.03
C ALA A 146 1.96 2.86 0.53
N SER A 147 2.13 2.47 -0.73
CA SER A 147 3.42 2.60 -1.41
C SER A 147 3.44 3.77 -2.39
N VAL A 148 4.64 4.32 -2.60
CA VAL A 148 4.88 5.34 -3.61
C VAL A 148 6.22 5.11 -4.29
N HIS A 149 6.30 5.37 -5.58
CA HIS A 149 7.56 5.35 -6.31
C HIS A 149 8.31 6.68 -6.11
N ALA A 150 9.21 6.68 -5.14
CA ALA A 150 10.17 7.74 -4.86
C ALA A 150 11.55 7.15 -4.57
N ASN A 151 12.61 7.94 -4.80
CA ASN A 151 13.99 7.48 -4.66
C ASN A 151 14.50 7.48 -3.22
N ASP A 152 13.86 8.25 -2.34
CA ASP A 152 14.17 8.35 -0.91
C ASP A 152 12.92 8.78 -0.11
N SER A 153 13.03 8.81 1.21
CA SER A 153 11.92 9.14 2.12
C SER A 153 11.41 10.57 1.95
N VAL A 154 12.29 11.54 1.68
CA VAL A 154 11.91 12.95 1.51
C VAL A 154 11.23 13.14 0.15
N GLY A 155 11.71 12.44 -0.89
CA GLY A 155 11.10 12.39 -2.21
C GLY A 155 9.67 11.85 -2.18
N SER A 156 9.31 10.99 -1.22
CA SER A 156 7.93 10.53 -1.04
C SER A 156 6.98 11.67 -0.70
N LEU A 157 7.43 12.62 0.13
CA LEU A 157 6.66 13.83 0.48
C LEU A 157 6.42 14.68 -0.77
N PHE A 158 7.50 15.01 -1.49
CA PHE A 158 7.42 15.79 -2.72
C PHE A 158 6.55 15.10 -3.78
N ARG A 159 6.57 13.77 -3.83
CA ARG A 159 5.72 13.02 -4.75
C ARG A 159 4.24 13.24 -4.48
N LEU A 160 3.80 13.33 -3.22
CA LEU A 160 2.41 13.68 -2.90
C LEU A 160 2.06 15.12 -3.34
N LEU A 161 3.00 16.06 -3.19
CA LEU A 161 2.82 17.44 -3.64
C LEU A 161 2.74 17.54 -5.16
N ASP A 162 3.58 16.80 -5.89
CA ASP A 162 3.56 16.72 -7.35
C ASP A 162 2.26 16.11 -7.88
N LEU A 163 1.66 15.20 -7.11
CA LEU A 163 0.33 14.65 -7.38
C LEU A 163 -0.80 15.64 -7.06
N GLY A 164 -0.50 16.82 -6.51
CA GLY A 164 -1.45 17.90 -6.27
C GLY A 164 -2.14 17.86 -4.91
N VAL A 165 -1.59 17.12 -3.93
CA VAL A 165 -2.07 17.16 -2.55
C VAL A 165 -1.54 18.44 -1.87
N GLU A 166 -2.43 19.18 -1.21
CA GLU A 166 -2.07 20.39 -0.49
C GLU A 166 -1.06 20.12 0.64
N PRO A 167 0.02 20.92 0.78
CA PRO A 167 1.08 20.68 1.77
C PRO A 167 0.58 20.51 3.20
N PHE A 168 -0.43 21.29 3.62
CA PHE A 168 -0.97 21.22 4.98
C PHE A 168 -1.71 19.90 5.25
N LEU A 169 -2.30 19.27 4.22
CA LEU A 169 -2.95 17.97 4.36
C LEU A 169 -1.90 16.88 4.51
N VAL A 170 -0.83 16.94 3.71
CA VAL A 170 0.28 15.99 3.81
C VAL A 170 0.93 16.08 5.20
N SER A 171 1.21 17.28 5.70
CA SER A 171 1.83 17.46 7.03
C SER A 171 0.96 16.96 8.18
N SER A 172 -0.35 16.96 8.01
CA SER A 172 -1.31 16.53 9.04
C SER A 172 -1.61 15.02 8.97
N ALA A 173 -1.52 14.43 7.77
CA ALA A 173 -1.86 13.03 7.54
C ALA A 173 -0.66 12.09 7.66
N LEU A 174 0.52 12.51 7.19
CA LEU A 174 1.70 11.66 7.11
C LEU A 174 2.36 11.53 8.49
N ILE A 175 2.46 10.31 8.99
CA ILE A 175 3.07 10.00 10.29
C ILE A 175 4.41 9.26 10.15
N GLY A 176 4.71 8.69 8.97
CA GLY A 176 5.95 7.96 8.70
C GLY A 176 6.17 7.61 7.23
#